data_AF-B1X2V4-F1
#
_entry.id   AF-B1X2V4-F1
#
_cell.length_a   1.000
_cell.length_b   1.000
_cell.length_c   1.000
_cell.angle_alpha   90.00
_cell.angle_beta   90.00
_cell.angle_gamma   90.00
#
_symmetry.space_group_name_H-M   'P 1'
#
loop_
_entity.id
_entity.type
_entity.pdbx_description
1 polymer ?
#
loop_
_entity_poly.entity_id
_entity_poly.type
_entity_poly.pdbx_seq_one_letter_code
_entity_poly.pdbx_strand_id
1 'polypeptide(L)'
;MTFIECKLFHLRHLPTDIIPPSLGILNSNTKERTMLDILSKIQYRPTTENYQQLMLTFLQGIVEGVRAEADPYKADWKYHCIEEIILEYGQFMEGGQAQQIGIPQQCYHNCLSMLFEPENPDDLLYCEGFALSDQVNVYPVQHAWVYIEEQVIDVTWNQLSPCYFGIAFNRQWIIEKRLERQTNKDPKVNFFNYESPFTINLLKHGLPDEALHNYSC
;
A
#
# COMPACT_ATOMS: atom_id res chain seq x y z
N MET A 1 -11.62 -11.55 -29.39
CA MET A 1 -11.14 -10.16 -29.55
C MET A 1 -11.41 -9.45 -28.23
N THR A 2 -10.43 -9.48 -27.33
CA THR A 2 -10.59 -9.14 -25.91
C THR A 2 -10.17 -7.70 -25.63
N PHE A 3 -10.83 -7.08 -24.65
CA PHE A 3 -10.79 -5.67 -24.20
C PHE A 3 -9.40 -5.04 -23.96
N ILE A 4 -8.30 -5.76 -24.16
CA ILE A 4 -6.93 -5.35 -23.89
C ILE A 4 -6.29 -4.62 -25.08
N GLU A 5 -6.70 -4.90 -26.32
CA GLU A 5 -6.12 -4.22 -27.49
C GLU A 5 -6.54 -2.75 -27.65
N CYS A 6 -7.62 -2.30 -26.99
CA CYS A 6 -8.08 -0.91 -27.09
C CYS A 6 -7.29 0.11 -26.25
N LYS A 7 -6.52 -0.30 -25.22
CA LYS A 7 -5.77 0.66 -24.38
C LYS A 7 -4.32 0.86 -24.77
N LEU A 8 -3.72 -0.07 -25.51
CA LEU A 8 -2.32 0.04 -25.96
C LEU A 8 -2.16 0.84 -27.26
N PHE A 9 -3.20 0.96 -28.09
CA PHE A 9 -3.12 1.73 -29.33
C PHE A 9 -3.30 3.25 -29.13
N HIS A 10 -3.89 3.68 -28.01
CA HIS A 10 -4.11 5.10 -27.71
C HIS A 10 -2.93 5.81 -27.01
N LEU A 11 -1.92 5.08 -26.53
CA LEU A 11 -0.77 5.69 -25.86
C LEU A 11 0.33 6.22 -26.80
N ARG A 12 0.20 6.03 -28.13
CA ARG A 12 1.18 6.59 -29.08
C ARG A 12 0.77 7.94 -29.68
N HIS A 13 -0.48 8.39 -29.53
CA HIS A 13 -1.00 9.58 -30.20
C HIS A 13 -1.82 10.52 -29.29
N LEU A 14 -1.64 10.44 -27.96
CA LEU A 14 -2.22 11.45 -27.08
C LEU A 14 -1.32 12.70 -27.05
N PRO A 15 -1.89 13.91 -27.19
CA PRO A 15 -1.16 15.15 -26.96
C PRO A 15 -0.59 15.14 -25.54
N THR A 16 0.53 15.82 -25.34
CA THR A 16 1.36 15.86 -24.12
C THR A 16 0.66 16.29 -22.83
N ASP A 17 -0.65 16.50 -22.85
CA ASP A 17 -1.40 17.19 -21.80
C ASP A 17 -2.38 16.27 -21.04
N ILE A 18 -2.24 14.95 -21.12
CA ILE A 18 -2.98 14.01 -20.26
C ILE A 18 -2.03 12.98 -19.64
N ILE A 19 -1.05 13.49 -18.90
CA ILE A 19 -0.39 12.75 -17.82
C ILE A 19 -1.16 13.13 -16.54
N PRO A 20 -1.66 12.17 -15.73
CA PRO A 20 -2.26 12.52 -14.45
C PRO A 20 -1.25 13.37 -13.63
N PRO A 21 -1.66 14.47 -12.99
CA PRO A 21 -0.73 15.41 -12.34
C PRO A 21 0.21 14.78 -11.31
N SER A 22 -0.12 13.59 -10.81
CA SER A 22 0.68 12.82 -9.85
C SER A 22 1.96 12.19 -10.41
N LEU A 23 2.27 12.35 -11.69
CA LEU A 23 3.56 11.94 -12.29
C LEU A 23 4.45 13.14 -12.68
N GLY A 24 3.99 14.38 -12.44
CA GLY A 24 4.69 15.61 -12.82
C GLY A 24 5.60 16.22 -11.75
N ILE A 25 5.75 15.59 -10.58
CA ILE A 25 6.51 16.13 -9.45
C ILE A 25 7.65 15.19 -9.05
N LEU A 26 8.56 14.93 -9.98
CA LEU A 26 9.92 14.55 -9.64
C LEU A 26 10.79 15.72 -10.05
N ASN A 27 11.33 16.48 -9.10
CA ASN A 27 12.37 17.44 -9.42
C ASN A 27 13.66 16.65 -9.76
N SER A 28 14.15 16.84 -10.97
CA SER A 28 14.09 15.74 -11.96
C SER A 28 15.41 15.06 -12.32
N ASN A 29 16.56 15.42 -11.75
CA ASN A 29 17.82 14.84 -12.26
C ASN A 29 18.41 13.70 -11.41
N THR A 30 18.33 13.73 -10.09
CA THR A 30 19.03 12.71 -9.27
C THR A 30 18.13 11.54 -8.93
N LYS A 31 16.87 11.78 -8.56
CA LYS A 31 15.92 10.72 -8.17
C LYS A 31 15.36 9.96 -9.34
N GLU A 32 15.06 10.64 -10.45
CA GLU A 32 14.67 9.97 -11.69
C GLU A 32 15.79 9.04 -12.16
N ARG A 33 17.06 9.51 -12.14
CA ARG A 33 18.22 8.66 -12.39
C ARG A 33 18.31 7.50 -11.39
N THR A 34 18.10 7.75 -10.10
CA THR A 34 18.15 6.70 -9.07
C THR A 34 17.08 5.63 -9.32
N MET A 35 15.85 6.03 -9.64
CA MET A 35 14.76 5.09 -9.95
C MET A 35 15.02 4.33 -11.25
N LEU A 36 15.49 4.99 -12.31
CA LEU A 36 15.90 4.34 -13.56
C LEU A 36 17.05 3.36 -13.35
N ASP A 37 18.03 3.72 -12.53
CA ASP A 37 19.14 2.84 -12.15
C ASP A 37 18.63 1.60 -11.40
N ILE A 38 17.69 1.76 -10.46
CA ILE A 38 17.06 0.64 -9.75
C ILE A 38 16.27 -0.25 -10.71
N LEU A 39 15.45 0.34 -11.59
CA LEU A 39 14.66 -0.41 -12.58
C LEU A 39 15.58 -1.19 -13.54
N SER A 40 16.71 -0.63 -13.93
CA SER A 40 17.69 -1.32 -14.77
C SER A 40 18.29 -2.56 -14.08
N LYS A 41 18.57 -2.48 -12.77
CA LYS A 41 19.05 -3.63 -11.96
C LYS A 41 17.98 -4.71 -11.86
N ILE A 42 16.73 -4.31 -11.63
CA ILE A 42 15.58 -5.22 -11.53
C ILE A 42 15.37 -5.99 -12.83
N GLN A 43 15.58 -5.37 -14.00
CA GLN A 43 15.44 -6.04 -15.30
C GLN A 43 16.49 -7.13 -15.55
N TYR A 44 17.69 -7.00 -14.98
CA TYR A 44 18.79 -7.93 -15.26
C TYR A 44 18.88 -9.06 -14.23
N ARG A 45 18.98 -8.71 -12.94
CA ARG A 45 19.10 -9.67 -11.84
C ARG A 45 18.58 -9.03 -10.55
N PRO A 46 17.26 -9.08 -10.30
CA PRO A 46 16.68 -8.42 -9.15
C PRO A 46 17.10 -9.09 -7.84
N THR A 47 17.34 -8.28 -6.81
CA THR A 47 17.45 -8.71 -5.42
C THR A 47 16.31 -8.14 -4.58
N THR A 48 16.05 -8.73 -3.42
CA THR A 48 15.09 -8.19 -2.44
C THR A 48 15.40 -6.72 -2.11
N GLU A 49 16.67 -6.39 -1.88
CA GLU A 49 17.11 -5.02 -1.62
C GLU A 49 16.77 -4.06 -2.78
N ASN A 50 16.84 -4.51 -4.04
CA ASN A 50 16.45 -3.66 -5.17
C ASN A 50 14.97 -3.30 -5.13
N TYR A 51 14.11 -4.27 -4.80
CA TYR A 51 12.68 -4.04 -4.66
C TYR A 51 12.34 -3.16 -3.46
N GLN A 52 12.98 -3.40 -2.32
CA GLN A 52 12.84 -2.57 -1.13
C GLN A 52 13.27 -1.12 -1.41
N GLN A 53 14.38 -0.94 -2.11
CA GLN A 53 14.86 0.39 -2.46
C GLN A 53 13.95 1.09 -3.49
N LEU A 54 13.39 0.35 -4.45
CA LEU A 54 12.36 0.88 -5.35
C LEU A 54 11.14 1.37 -4.56
N MET A 55 10.63 0.54 -3.64
CA MET A 55 9.49 0.84 -2.78
C MET A 55 9.71 2.13 -1.98
N LEU A 56 10.82 2.25 -1.26
CA LEU A 56 11.12 3.43 -0.45
C LEU A 56 11.32 4.67 -1.31
N THR A 57 12.06 4.56 -2.41
CA THR A 57 12.32 5.68 -3.33
C THR A 57 11.01 6.24 -3.88
N PHE A 58 10.09 5.35 -4.24
CA PHE A 58 8.77 5.71 -4.74
C PHE A 58 7.94 6.46 -3.70
N LEU A 59 7.77 5.89 -2.50
CA LEU A 59 6.97 6.50 -1.44
C LEU A 59 7.55 7.85 -0.98
N GLN A 60 8.88 7.93 -0.84
CA GLN A 60 9.56 9.19 -0.52
C GLN A 60 9.35 10.26 -1.59
N GLY A 61 9.32 9.86 -2.87
CA GLY A 61 8.99 10.77 -3.97
C GLY A 61 7.58 11.37 -3.85
N ILE A 62 6.59 10.55 -3.50
CA ILE A 62 5.22 11.02 -3.23
C ILE A 62 5.22 12.02 -2.07
N VAL A 63 5.82 11.66 -0.93
CA VAL A 63 5.87 12.52 0.26
C VAL A 63 6.50 13.87 -0.04
N GLU A 64 7.62 13.89 -0.77
CA GLU A 64 8.26 15.13 -1.17
C GLU A 64 7.39 15.97 -2.10
N GLY A 65 6.72 15.34 -3.07
CA GLY A 65 5.79 16.04 -3.97
C GLY A 65 4.63 16.69 -3.21
N VAL A 66 4.01 15.95 -2.29
CA VAL A 66 2.91 16.45 -1.45
C VAL A 66 3.39 17.58 -0.54
N ARG A 67 4.57 17.46 0.08
CA ARG A 67 5.14 18.51 0.94
C ARG A 67 5.54 19.77 0.16
N ALA A 68 5.94 19.63 -1.11
CA ALA A 68 6.24 20.77 -1.96
C ALA A 68 5.01 21.63 -2.27
N GLU A 69 3.82 21.02 -2.27
CA GLU A 69 2.52 21.66 -2.45
C GLU A 69 1.77 21.80 -1.11
N ALA A 70 2.47 22.28 -0.07
CA ALA A 70 1.93 22.35 1.28
C ALA A 70 0.55 23.02 1.35
N ASP A 71 -0.42 22.29 1.89
CA ASP A 71 -1.78 22.77 2.12
C ASP A 71 -1.84 23.57 3.44
N PRO A 72 -2.11 24.88 3.41
CA PRO A 72 -2.15 25.70 4.62
C PRO A 72 -3.25 25.26 5.60
N TYR A 73 -4.29 24.55 5.15
CA TYR A 73 -5.34 24.00 6.02
C TYR A 73 -4.91 22.75 6.79
N LYS A 74 -3.71 22.21 6.48
CA LYS A 74 -3.12 21.05 7.14
C LYS A 74 -1.85 21.39 7.93
N ALA A 75 -1.62 22.67 8.22
CA ALA A 75 -0.39 23.14 8.87
C ALA A 75 -0.15 22.51 10.26
N ASP A 76 -1.20 22.08 10.96
CA ASP A 76 -1.13 21.41 12.27
C ASP A 76 -1.23 19.88 12.20
N TRP A 77 -1.30 19.30 10.99
CA TRP A 77 -1.42 17.85 10.84
C TRP A 77 -0.06 17.19 11.02
N LYS A 78 -0.05 16.04 11.70
CA LYS A 78 1.17 15.23 11.87
C LYS A 78 1.71 14.74 10.51
N TYR A 79 0.81 14.36 9.61
CA TYR A 79 1.10 13.84 8.28
C TYR A 79 0.29 14.54 7.19
N HIS A 80 0.90 14.70 6.02
CA HIS A 80 0.34 15.31 4.83
C HIS A 80 -0.30 14.27 3.90
N CYS A 81 0.22 13.04 3.89
CA CYS A 81 -0.30 11.91 3.13
C CYS A 81 -0.08 10.56 3.84
N ILE A 82 -0.72 9.51 3.35
CA ILE A 82 -0.70 8.17 3.97
C ILE A 82 0.69 7.56 3.87
N GLU A 83 1.43 7.85 2.79
CA GLU A 83 2.76 7.31 2.57
C GLU A 83 3.74 7.73 3.68
N GLU A 84 3.52 8.88 4.34
CA GLU A 84 4.32 9.25 5.52
C GLU A 84 4.05 8.33 6.71
N ILE A 85 2.79 7.96 6.95
CA ILE A 85 2.42 6.99 7.98
C ILE A 85 3.07 5.64 7.69
N ILE A 86 2.97 5.18 6.43
CA ILE A 86 3.58 3.91 6.01
C ILE A 86 5.11 3.98 6.11
N LEU A 87 5.75 5.10 5.79
CA LEU A 87 7.21 5.24 5.94
C LEU A 87 7.66 5.30 7.41
N GLU A 88 6.82 5.81 8.31
CA GLU A 88 7.16 5.88 9.75
C GLU A 88 6.96 4.55 10.47
N TYR A 89 5.85 3.84 10.20
CA TYR A 89 5.49 2.63 10.95
C TYR A 89 5.59 1.34 10.14
N GLY A 90 5.75 1.44 8.82
CA GLY A 90 5.76 0.29 7.93
C GLY A 90 7.04 -0.54 8.06
N GLN A 91 6.88 -1.83 7.81
CA GLN A 91 7.94 -2.82 7.82
C GLN A 91 7.93 -3.63 6.53
N PHE A 92 9.10 -4.09 6.13
CA PHE A 92 9.20 -5.07 5.05
C PHE A 92 8.79 -6.44 5.58
N MET A 93 7.91 -7.11 4.85
CA MET A 93 7.39 -8.42 5.23
C MET A 93 7.73 -9.43 4.14
N GLU A 94 8.25 -10.58 4.57
CA GLU A 94 8.64 -11.66 3.66
C GLU A 94 7.40 -12.40 3.12
N GLY A 95 7.43 -12.72 1.83
CA GLY A 95 6.37 -13.48 1.19
C GLY A 95 6.36 -14.94 1.64
N GLY A 96 5.24 -15.42 2.18
CA GLY A 96 5.03 -16.84 2.49
C GLY A 96 4.23 -17.55 1.41
N GLN A 97 2.93 -17.28 1.36
CA GLN A 97 1.99 -17.97 0.47
C GLN A 97 1.13 -16.98 -0.32
N ALA A 98 0.93 -17.26 -1.61
CA ALA A 98 -0.11 -16.62 -2.41
C ALA A 98 -1.21 -17.61 -2.72
N GLN A 99 -2.44 -17.27 -2.34
CA GLN A 99 -3.61 -18.08 -2.60
C GLN A 99 -4.79 -17.17 -2.83
N GLN A 100 -5.26 -17.05 -4.08
CA GLN A 100 -6.45 -16.25 -4.35
C GLN A 100 -7.68 -16.86 -3.65
N ILE A 101 -8.13 -16.22 -2.57
CA ILE A 101 -9.31 -16.58 -1.79
C ILE A 101 -10.30 -15.42 -1.88
N GLY A 102 -11.54 -15.72 -2.24
CA GLY A 102 -12.60 -14.71 -2.40
C GLY A 102 -12.58 -14.03 -3.77
N ILE A 103 -13.08 -12.78 -3.82
CA ILE A 103 -13.29 -12.07 -5.09
C ILE A 103 -11.98 -11.36 -5.48
N PRO A 104 -11.45 -11.56 -6.70
CA PRO A 104 -10.25 -10.87 -7.15
C PRO A 104 -10.42 -9.34 -7.06
N GLN A 105 -9.31 -8.64 -6.76
CA GLN A 105 -9.24 -7.18 -6.57
C GLN A 105 -10.00 -6.65 -5.32
N GLN A 106 -10.46 -7.53 -4.43
CA GLN A 106 -11.07 -7.13 -3.16
C GLN A 106 -10.15 -7.44 -1.97
N CYS A 107 -8.87 -7.07 -2.06
CA CYS A 107 -7.84 -7.44 -1.08
C CYS A 107 -8.22 -7.11 0.36
N TYR A 108 -8.68 -5.89 0.63
CA TYR A 108 -9.11 -5.47 1.96
C TYR A 108 -10.28 -6.30 2.50
N HIS A 109 -11.25 -6.62 1.64
CA HIS A 109 -12.41 -7.41 2.04
C HIS A 109 -12.00 -8.85 2.34
N ASN A 110 -11.24 -9.47 1.44
CA ASN A 110 -10.82 -10.86 1.59
C ASN A 110 -9.95 -11.05 2.84
N CYS A 111 -9.01 -10.14 3.09
CA CYS A 111 -8.14 -10.18 4.28
C CYS A 111 -8.95 -10.01 5.58
N LEU A 112 -9.87 -9.05 5.64
CA LEU A 112 -10.72 -8.89 6.83
C LEU A 112 -11.63 -10.10 7.01
N SER A 113 -12.27 -10.62 5.96
CA SER A 113 -13.10 -11.82 6.06
C SER A 113 -12.33 -13.01 6.66
N MET A 114 -11.07 -13.20 6.27
CA MET A 114 -10.21 -14.20 6.91
C MET A 114 -9.92 -13.88 8.38
N LEU A 115 -9.63 -12.63 8.72
CA LEU A 115 -9.41 -12.22 10.11
C LEU A 115 -10.59 -12.55 11.03
N PHE A 116 -11.83 -12.45 10.53
CA PHE A 116 -13.05 -12.66 11.31
C PHE A 116 -13.58 -14.10 11.31
N GLU A 117 -12.99 -15.01 10.55
CA GLU A 117 -13.44 -16.40 10.50
C GLU A 117 -13.02 -17.17 11.77
N PRO A 118 -13.94 -17.82 12.51
CA PRO A 118 -13.62 -18.47 13.79
C PRO A 118 -12.62 -19.62 13.70
N GLU A 119 -12.50 -20.26 12.53
CA GLU A 119 -11.56 -21.36 12.31
C GLU A 119 -10.12 -20.88 12.08
N ASN A 120 -9.91 -19.59 11.81
CA ASN A 120 -8.58 -19.05 11.54
C ASN A 120 -7.81 -18.73 12.84
N PRO A 121 -6.46 -18.81 12.82
CA PRO A 121 -5.65 -18.55 14.00
C PRO A 121 -5.82 -17.13 14.57
N ASP A 122 -5.73 -17.02 15.90
CA ASP A 122 -5.85 -15.76 16.63
C ASP A 122 -4.64 -14.82 16.44
N ASP A 123 -3.49 -15.38 16.05
CA ASP A 123 -2.27 -14.65 15.74
C ASP A 123 -2.21 -14.16 14.28
N LEU A 124 -3.25 -14.43 13.47
CA LEU A 124 -3.40 -13.84 12.15
C LEU A 124 -3.60 -12.32 12.29
N LEU A 125 -2.73 -11.56 11.65
CA LEU A 125 -2.73 -10.10 11.63
C LEU A 125 -3.20 -9.57 10.28
N TYR A 126 -3.95 -8.47 10.33
CA TYR A 126 -4.33 -7.73 9.13
C TYR A 126 -3.29 -6.65 8.82
N CYS A 127 -2.89 -6.55 7.55
CA CYS A 127 -1.90 -5.59 7.10
C CYS A 127 -2.45 -4.69 5.98
N GLU A 128 -2.08 -3.42 6.01
CA GLU A 128 -2.22 -2.52 4.85
C GLU A 128 -0.91 -1.80 4.56
N GLY A 129 -0.65 -1.56 3.28
CA GLY A 129 0.51 -0.82 2.83
C GLY A 129 0.64 -0.87 1.31
N PHE A 130 1.86 -1.07 0.84
CA PHE A 130 2.18 -1.16 -0.58
C PHE A 130 2.82 -2.50 -0.91
N ALA A 131 2.45 -3.03 -2.07
CA ALA A 131 3.06 -4.21 -2.66
C ALA A 131 3.52 -3.90 -4.09
N LEU A 132 4.61 -4.51 -4.55
CA LEU A 132 5.01 -4.43 -5.95
C LEU A 132 4.21 -5.42 -6.78
N SER A 133 3.50 -4.96 -7.80
CA SER A 133 2.80 -5.87 -8.71
C SER A 133 3.62 -6.14 -9.96
N ASP A 134 3.90 -7.41 -10.23
CA ASP A 134 4.48 -7.87 -11.51
C ASP A 134 3.49 -7.67 -12.67
N GLN A 135 2.19 -7.73 -12.41
CA GLN A 135 1.12 -7.46 -13.37
C GLN A 135 1.03 -5.98 -13.77
N VAL A 136 1.57 -5.08 -12.95
CA VAL A 136 1.55 -3.62 -13.18
C VAL A 136 2.98 -3.08 -13.27
N ASN A 137 3.84 -3.73 -14.07
CA ASN A 137 5.19 -3.24 -14.39
C ASN A 137 6.08 -2.90 -13.18
N VAL A 138 5.98 -3.65 -12.08
CA VAL A 138 6.77 -3.43 -10.86
C VAL A 138 6.50 -2.05 -10.23
N TYR A 139 5.25 -1.58 -10.29
CA TYR A 139 4.85 -0.36 -9.62
C TYR A 139 4.31 -0.66 -8.21
N PRO A 140 4.69 0.11 -7.17
CA PRO A 140 4.04 0.03 -5.87
C PRO A 140 2.55 0.36 -5.96
N VAL A 141 1.72 -0.56 -5.50
CA VAL A 141 0.26 -0.39 -5.42
C VAL A 141 -0.19 -0.54 -3.99
N GLN A 142 -1.18 0.27 -3.57
CA GLN A 142 -1.83 0.07 -2.28
C GLN A 142 -2.48 -1.31 -2.23
N HIS A 143 -2.21 -2.05 -1.17
CA HIS A 143 -2.63 -3.43 -1.04
C HIS A 143 -2.86 -3.82 0.42
N ALA A 144 -3.59 -4.92 0.59
CA ALA A 144 -3.81 -5.55 1.88
C ALA A 144 -3.49 -7.04 1.79
N TRP A 145 -2.96 -7.56 2.88
CA TRP A 145 -2.61 -8.97 3.06
C TRP A 145 -2.84 -9.34 4.52
N VAL A 146 -2.75 -10.64 4.80
CA VAL A 146 -2.69 -11.12 6.18
C VAL A 146 -1.27 -11.60 6.49
N TYR A 147 -0.90 -11.56 7.76
CA TYR A 147 0.45 -11.87 8.23
C TYR A 147 0.37 -12.78 9.46
N ILE A 148 1.13 -13.86 9.45
CA ILE A 148 1.16 -14.88 10.52
C ILE A 148 2.52 -15.55 10.51
N GLU A 149 3.06 -15.88 11.69
CA GLU A 149 4.37 -16.54 11.83
C GLU A 149 5.48 -15.90 10.97
N GLU A 150 5.54 -14.57 10.97
CA GLU A 150 6.48 -13.75 10.20
C GLU A 150 6.35 -13.82 8.67
N GLN A 151 5.27 -14.41 8.16
CA GLN A 151 5.04 -14.61 6.73
C GLN A 151 3.78 -13.94 6.21
N VAL A 152 3.88 -13.33 5.02
CA VAL A 152 2.73 -12.81 4.29
C VAL A 152 1.94 -13.94 3.67
N ILE A 153 0.63 -13.90 3.86
CA ILE A 153 -0.34 -14.65 3.09
C ILE A 153 -1.14 -13.66 2.24
N ASP A 154 -0.88 -13.68 0.92
CA ASP A 154 -1.61 -12.85 -0.05
C ASP A 154 -2.82 -13.59 -0.58
N VAL A 155 -4.00 -13.07 -0.24
CA VAL A 155 -5.27 -13.74 -0.54
C VAL A 155 -5.92 -13.23 -1.82
N THR A 156 -5.23 -12.36 -2.56
CA THR A 156 -5.78 -11.69 -3.73
C THR A 156 -5.05 -12.08 -5.00
N TRP A 157 -3.73 -12.23 -4.92
CA TRP A 157 -2.90 -12.58 -6.07
C TRP A 157 -2.61 -14.07 -6.12
N ASN A 158 -2.40 -14.57 -7.35
CA ASN A 158 -2.00 -15.97 -7.58
C ASN A 158 -0.49 -16.19 -7.44
N GLN A 159 0.26 -15.11 -7.29
CA GLN A 159 1.70 -15.09 -7.07
C GLN A 159 2.02 -14.03 -6.03
N LEU A 160 3.04 -14.29 -5.21
CA LEU A 160 3.49 -13.34 -4.20
C LEU A 160 4.08 -12.11 -4.87
N SER A 161 3.86 -10.96 -4.24
CA SER A 161 4.65 -9.77 -4.52
C SER A 161 6.12 -10.03 -4.25
N PRO A 162 7.03 -9.50 -5.07
CA PRO A 162 8.45 -9.48 -4.73
C PRO A 162 8.77 -8.56 -3.54
N CYS A 163 7.84 -7.71 -3.07
CA CYS A 163 8.06 -6.86 -1.91
C CYS A 163 6.74 -6.35 -1.32
N TYR A 164 6.51 -6.67 -0.04
CA TYR A 164 5.44 -6.09 0.78
C TYR A 164 6.05 -5.10 1.78
N PHE A 165 5.51 -3.90 1.83
CA PHE A 165 5.90 -2.86 2.78
C PHE A 165 4.66 -2.21 3.37
N GLY A 166 4.39 -2.45 4.66
CA GLY A 166 3.15 -2.03 5.27
C GLY A 166 3.14 -2.20 6.78
N ILE A 167 1.98 -1.96 7.37
CA ILE A 167 1.78 -1.97 8.81
C ILE A 167 0.95 -3.18 9.17
N ALA A 168 1.47 -4.03 10.05
CA ALA A 168 0.70 -5.07 10.71
C ALA A 168 -0.06 -4.45 11.87
N PHE A 169 -1.38 -4.50 11.80
CA PHE A 169 -2.23 -3.93 12.83
C PHE A 169 -2.49 -4.91 13.96
N ASN A 170 -2.63 -4.38 15.17
CA ASN A 170 -3.16 -5.13 16.29
C ASN A 170 -4.56 -5.67 15.94
N ARG A 171 -4.74 -6.98 16.09
CA ARG A 171 -5.99 -7.67 15.74
C ARG A 171 -7.20 -7.12 16.49
N GLN A 172 -7.08 -6.93 17.80
CA GLN A 172 -8.16 -6.42 18.63
C GLN A 172 -8.57 -5.01 18.19
N TRP A 173 -7.59 -4.16 17.91
CA TRP A 173 -7.84 -2.81 17.40
C TRP A 173 -8.58 -2.82 16.05
N ILE A 174 -8.19 -3.69 15.11
CA ILE A 174 -8.89 -3.83 13.82
C ILE A 174 -10.34 -4.29 14.02
N ILE A 175 -10.58 -5.27 14.90
CA ILE A 175 -11.91 -5.77 15.22
C ILE A 175 -12.79 -4.62 15.74
N GLU A 176 -12.30 -3.88 16.73
CA GLU A 176 -13.02 -2.75 17.32
C GLU A 176 -13.34 -1.67 16.29
N LYS A 177 -12.36 -1.26 15.49
CA LYS A 177 -12.57 -0.22 14.46
C LYS A 177 -13.48 -0.68 13.34
N ARG A 178 -13.46 -1.96 13.00
CA ARG A 178 -14.40 -2.53 12.03
C ARG A 178 -15.84 -2.48 12.55
N LEU A 179 -16.06 -2.88 13.80
CA LEU A 179 -17.38 -2.85 14.44
C LEU A 179 -17.90 -1.41 14.59
N GLU A 180 -17.02 -0.47 14.97
CA GLU A 180 -17.33 0.95 15.06
C GLU A 180 -17.80 1.51 13.69
N ARG A 181 -17.05 1.23 12.62
CA ARG A 181 -17.40 1.64 11.25
C ARG A 181 -18.71 1.04 10.75
N GLN A 182 -18.94 -0.25 11.02
CA GLN A 182 -20.20 -0.91 10.66
C GLN A 182 -21.40 -0.25 11.36
N THR A 183 -21.25 0.06 12.65
CA THR A 183 -22.28 0.77 13.43
C THR A 183 -22.57 2.15 12.84
N ASN A 184 -21.53 2.84 12.38
CA ASN A 184 -21.61 4.15 11.74
C ASN A 184 -22.01 4.10 10.26
N LYS A 185 -22.27 2.92 9.70
CA LYS A 185 -22.59 2.67 8.28
C LYS A 185 -21.53 3.21 7.31
N ASP A 186 -20.27 3.22 7.72
CA ASP A 186 -19.16 3.56 6.83
C ASP A 186 -18.93 2.39 5.85
N PRO A 187 -19.09 2.60 4.53
CA PRO A 187 -18.91 1.55 3.55
C PRO A 187 -17.43 1.20 3.28
N LYS A 188 -16.48 2.00 3.78
CA LYS A 188 -15.05 1.84 3.45
C LYS A 188 -14.42 0.73 4.29
N VAL A 189 -13.90 -0.26 3.58
CA VAL A 189 -13.31 -1.47 4.16
C VAL A 189 -11.85 -1.27 4.55
N ASN A 190 -11.11 -0.47 3.78
CA ASN A 190 -9.70 -0.17 4.02
C ASN A 190 -9.52 1.00 5.00
N PHE A 191 -8.45 0.93 5.78
CA PHE A 191 -8.07 1.87 6.81
C PHE A 191 -7.31 3.06 6.23
N PHE A 192 -6.49 2.82 5.20
CA PHE A 192 -5.79 3.84 4.43
C PHE A 192 -6.57 4.25 3.18
N ASN A 193 -7.75 4.84 3.41
CA ASN A 193 -8.58 5.38 2.34
C ASN A 193 -8.59 6.91 2.37
N TYR A 194 -8.01 7.59 1.37
CA TYR A 194 -7.91 9.05 1.34
C TYR A 194 -9.24 9.81 1.52
N GLU A 195 -10.37 9.19 1.23
CA GLU A 195 -11.70 9.80 1.32
C GLU A 195 -12.40 9.55 2.66
N SER A 196 -11.84 8.70 3.53
CA SER A 196 -12.48 8.34 4.80
C SER A 196 -12.16 9.38 5.89
N PRO A 197 -13.17 9.83 6.68
CA PRO A 197 -12.95 10.64 7.88
C PRO A 197 -11.97 10.00 8.88
N PHE A 198 -11.93 8.66 8.90
CA PHE A 198 -10.99 7.93 9.73
C PHE A 198 -9.54 8.19 9.30
N THR A 199 -9.25 8.10 8.00
CA THR A 199 -7.91 8.38 7.48
C THR A 199 -7.52 9.83 7.72
N ILE A 200 -8.46 10.77 7.60
CA ILE A 200 -8.22 12.18 7.94
C ILE A 200 -7.79 12.31 9.42
N ASN A 201 -8.42 11.57 10.33
CA ASN A 201 -8.03 11.55 11.73
C ASN A 201 -6.61 11.00 11.92
N LEU A 202 -6.28 9.89 11.23
CA LEU A 202 -4.93 9.32 11.25
C LEU A 202 -3.88 10.28 10.69
N LEU A 203 -4.17 11.00 9.62
CA LEU A 203 -3.22 11.99 9.07
C LEU A 203 -3.00 13.14 10.06
N LYS A 204 -4.08 13.59 10.71
CA LYS A 204 -4.00 14.70 11.65
C LYS A 204 -3.24 14.34 12.92
N HIS A 205 -3.52 13.19 13.52
CA HIS A 205 -3.06 12.82 14.87
C HIS A 205 -2.03 11.70 14.89
N GLY A 206 -1.93 10.94 13.81
CA GLY A 206 -1.14 9.72 13.69
C GLY A 206 -1.85 8.46 14.10
N LEU A 207 -1.17 7.33 13.89
CA LEU A 207 -1.61 6.04 14.41
C LEU A 207 -1.40 6.02 15.93
N PRO A 208 -2.40 5.61 16.71
CA PRO A 208 -2.22 5.40 18.13
C PRO A 208 -1.41 4.12 18.38
N ASP A 209 -0.66 4.05 19.48
CA ASP A 209 0.25 2.93 19.78
C ASP A 209 -0.47 1.58 19.81
N GLU A 210 -1.71 1.54 20.32
CA GLU A 210 -2.53 0.33 20.36
C GLU A 210 -2.95 -0.19 18.98
N ALA A 211 -2.82 0.61 17.93
CA ALA A 211 -3.09 0.17 16.56
C ALA A 211 -1.99 -0.74 16.01
N LEU A 212 -0.77 -0.60 16.52
CA LEU A 212 0.39 -1.31 16.00
C LEU A 212 0.52 -2.68 16.64
N HIS A 213 0.82 -3.70 15.82
CA HIS A 213 1.26 -4.97 16.38
C HIS A 213 2.68 -4.81 16.94
N ASN A 214 2.83 -4.96 18.25
CA ASN A 214 4.13 -4.97 18.89
C ASN A 214 4.78 -6.33 18.69
N TYR A 215 5.76 -6.40 17.80
CA TYR A 215 6.71 -7.50 17.79
C TYR A 215 7.41 -7.49 19.14
N SER A 216 7.13 -8.49 19.99
CA SER A 216 7.90 -8.67 21.21
C SER A 216 9.31 -9.08 20.79
N CYS A 217 10.25 -8.14 20.77
CA CYS A 217 11.67 -8.43 20.59
C CYS A 217 12.21 -9.29 21.74
#